data_AF-A0A840CZD6-F1
#
_entry.id   AF-A0A840CZD6-F1
#
_cell.length_a   1.000
_cell.length_b   1.000
_cell.length_c   1.000
_cell.angle_alpha   90.00
_cell.angle_beta   90.00
_cell.angle_gamma   90.00
#
_symmetry.space_group_name_H-M   'P 1'
#
loop_
_entity.id
_entity.type
_entity.pdbx_description
1 polymer ?
#
loop_
_entity_poly.entity_id
_entity_poly.type
_entity_poly.pdbx_seq_one_letter_code
_entity_poly.pdbx_strand_id
1 'polypeptide(L)' 'MRNIFKFLSSKQRNTYIAIARRYNTTPWHVYNLAHGEHTRSMRDHQIIEILIKMKIIRELDLE' A
#
# COMPACT_ATOMS: atom_id res chain seq x y z
N MET A 1 2.58 13.11 12.57
CA MET A 1 3.61 12.10 12.94
C MET A 1 3.09 10.74 13.41
N ARG A 2 1.78 10.56 13.75
CA ARG A 2 1.25 9.28 14.26
C ARG A 2 1.22 8.11 13.24
N ASN A 3 1.29 8.36 11.93
CA ASN A 3 1.17 7.31 10.89
C ASN A 3 2.50 6.66 10.45
N ILE A 4 3.65 7.36 10.59
CA ILE A 4 4.94 6.82 10.15
C ILE A 4 5.40 5.66 11.05
N PHE A 5 5.12 5.74 12.36
CA PHE A 5 5.44 4.69 13.33
C PHE A 5 4.58 3.42 13.15
N LYS A 6 3.34 3.54 12.64
CA LYS A 6 2.51 2.38 12.26
C LYS A 6 3.04 1.68 11.02
N PHE A 7 3.51 2.43 10.02
CA PHE A 7 4.19 1.86 8.85
C PHE A 7 5.48 1.12 9.26
N LEU A 8 6.30 1.74 10.12
CA LEU A 8 7.58 1.19 10.57
C LEU A 8 7.44 -0.02 11.50
N SER A 9 6.38 -0.11 12.31
CA SER A 9 6.11 -1.29 13.18
C SER A 9 5.27 -2.38 12.52
N SER A 10 4.73 -2.13 11.32
CA SER A 10 3.94 -3.14 10.61
C SER A 10 4.81 -4.32 10.19
N LYS A 11 4.38 -5.55 10.51
CA LYS A 11 5.01 -6.79 10.01
C LYS A 11 5.08 -6.86 8.48
N GLN A 12 4.30 -6.02 7.78
CA GLN A 12 4.20 -5.98 6.32
C GLN A 12 5.09 -4.93 5.65
N ARG A 13 5.95 -4.23 6.40
CA ARG A 13 6.88 -3.21 5.85
C ARG A 13 7.71 -3.73 4.67
N ASN A 14 8.25 -4.93 4.77
CA ASN A 14 9.03 -5.55 3.69
C ASN A 14 8.18 -5.76 2.43
N THR A 15 6.89 -6.07 2.59
CA THR A 15 5.96 -6.23 1.48
C THR A 15 5.69 -4.90 0.79
N TYR A 16 5.45 -3.82 1.54
CA TYR A 16 5.30 -2.49 0.96
C TYR A 16 6.57 -2.06 0.20
N ILE A 17 7.76 -2.34 0.74
CA ILE A 17 9.03 -2.05 0.06
C ILE A 17 9.19 -2.89 -1.22
N ALA A 18 8.83 -4.17 -1.18
CA ALA A 18 8.92 -5.05 -2.36
C ALA A 18 7.97 -4.60 -3.48
N ILE A 19 6.73 -4.27 -3.14
CA ILE A 19 5.73 -3.74 -4.09
C ILE A 19 6.21 -2.40 -4.65
N ALA A 20 6.69 -1.50 -3.79
CA ALA A 20 7.21 -0.20 -4.20
C ALA A 20 8.35 -0.32 -5.22
N ARG A 21 9.30 -1.22 -4.97
CA ARG A 21 10.39 -1.52 -5.91
C ARG A 21 9.88 -2.07 -7.24
N ARG A 22 8.88 -2.96 -7.22
CA ARG A 22 8.30 -3.56 -8.44
C ARG A 22 7.63 -2.52 -9.34
N TYR A 23 6.99 -1.51 -8.75
CA TYR A 23 6.23 -0.49 -9.48
C TYR A 23 6.96 0.84 -9.64
N ASN A 24 8.26 0.89 -9.25
CA ASN A 24 9.07 2.10 -9.24
C ASN A 24 8.38 3.28 -8.52
N THR A 25 7.80 3.00 -7.34
CA THR A 25 7.15 3.99 -6.48
C THR A 25 7.78 3.96 -5.09
N THR A 26 7.33 4.85 -4.20
CA THR A 26 7.82 4.89 -2.82
C THR A 26 7.02 3.93 -1.93
N PRO A 27 7.65 3.29 -0.94
CA PRO A 27 6.93 2.47 0.05
C PRO A 27 5.85 3.28 0.79
N TRP A 28 6.07 4.58 0.94
CA TRP A 28 5.10 5.51 1.54
C TRP A 28 3.84 5.64 0.67
N HIS A 29 4.00 5.76 -0.65
CA HIS A 29 2.88 5.79 -1.59
C HIS A 29 2.06 4.50 -1.53
N VAL A 30 2.73 3.34 -1.48
CA VAL A 30 2.03 2.04 -1.32
C VAL A 30 1.28 1.95 0.01
N TYR A 31 1.86 2.45 1.11
CA TYR A 31 1.18 2.51 2.40
C TYR A 31 -0.03 3.43 2.36
N ASN A 32 0.08 4.59 1.74
CA ASN A 32 -1.04 5.51 1.57
C ASN A 32 -2.19 4.88 0.77
N LEU A 33 -1.88 4.19 -0.33
CA LEU A 33 -2.87 3.45 -1.12
C LEU A 33 -3.55 2.35 -0.29
N ALA A 34 -2.80 1.69 0.60
CA ALA A 34 -3.36 0.70 1.52
C ALA A 34 -4.29 1.29 2.60
N HIS A 35 -4.28 2.61 2.78
CA HIS A 35 -5.05 3.32 3.79
C HIS A 35 -6.10 4.27 3.21
N GLY A 36 -6.45 4.09 1.93
CA GLY A 36 -7.57 4.79 1.29
C GLY A 36 -7.19 6.10 0.59
N GLU A 37 -5.91 6.35 0.28
CA GLU A 37 -5.60 7.42 -0.67
C GLU A 37 -6.13 7.09 -2.08
N HIS A 38 -6.64 8.13 -2.76
CA HIS A 38 -7.20 7.99 -4.10
C HIS A 38 -6.19 7.46 -5.13
N THR A 39 -6.60 6.47 -5.90
CA THR A 39 -5.87 6.01 -7.08
C THR A 39 -5.87 7.09 -8.15
N ARG A 40 -4.69 7.41 -8.68
CA ARG A 40 -4.55 8.42 -9.76
C ARG A 40 -4.11 7.79 -11.07
N SER A 41 -3.76 6.50 -11.05
CA SER A 41 -3.21 5.81 -12.19
C SER A 41 -3.59 4.32 -12.22
N MET A 42 -3.47 3.71 -13.39
CA MET A 42 -3.61 2.25 -13.55
C MET A 42 -2.57 1.48 -12.71
N ARG A 43 -1.40 2.09 -12.47
CA ARG A 43 -0.37 1.55 -11.58
C ARG A 43 -0.88 1.43 -10.14
N ASP A 44 -1.59 2.43 -9.65
CA ASP A 44 -2.11 2.44 -8.28
C ASP A 44 -3.18 1.34 -8.11
N HIS A 45 -4.04 1.15 -9.11
CA HIS A 45 -5.00 0.04 -9.12
C HIS A 45 -4.30 -1.32 -9.05
N GLN A 46 -3.23 -1.53 -9.83
CA GLN A 46 -2.44 -2.76 -9.77
C GLN A 46 -1.79 -2.98 -8.41
N ILE A 47 -1.33 -1.91 -7.75
CA ILE A 47 -0.77 -1.96 -6.39
C ILE A 47 -1.85 -2.39 -5.41
N ILE A 48 -3.06 -1.81 -5.47
CA ILE A 48 -4.19 -2.15 -4.60
C ILE A 48 -4.63 -3.61 -4.79
N GLU A 49 -4.75 -4.08 -6.04
CA GLU A 49 -5.09 -5.49 -6.30
C GLU A 49 -4.10 -6.45 -5.65
N ILE A 50 -2.81 -6.14 -5.67
CA ILE A 50 -1.78 -6.96 -5.02
C ILE A 50 -1.94 -6.93 -3.51
N LEU A 51 -2.22 -5.75 -2.93
CA LEU A 51 -2.46 -5.61 -1.50
C LEU A 51 -3.68 -6.42 -1.04
N ILE A 52 -4.76 -6.44 -1.85
CA ILE A 52 -5.96 -7.27 -1.62
C ILE A 52 -5.61 -8.77 -1.73
N LYS A 53 -4.92 -9.19 -2.81
CA LYS A 53 -4.48 -10.58 -3.02
C LYS A 53 -3.60 -11.09 -1.88
N MET A 54 -2.75 -10.22 -1.33
CA MET A 54 -1.90 -10.53 -0.18
C MET A 54 -2.63 -10.46 1.17
N LYS A 55 -3.93 -10.15 1.17
CA LYS A 55 -4.78 -9.97 2.37
C LYS A 55 -4.22 -8.92 3.35
N ILE A 56 -3.54 -7.91 2.82
CA ILE A 56 -3.00 -6.79 3.60
C ILE A 56 -4.12 -5.76 3.87
N ILE A 57 -4.96 -5.53 2.86
CA ILE A 57 -6.14 -4.67 2.94
C ILE A 57 -7.38 -5.46 2.51
N ARG A 58 -8.57 -5.04 2.95
CA ARG A 58 -9.84 -5.64 2.51
C ARG A 58 -10.43 -4.77 1.41
N GLU A 59 -11.15 -5.39 0.48
CA GLU A 59 -11.79 -4.69 -0.65
C GLU A 59 -12.80 -3.61 -0.20
N LEU A 60 -13.37 -3.76 1.01
CA LEU A 60 -14.26 -2.79 1.65
C LEU A 60 -13.58 -1.51 2.15
N ASP A 61 -12.25 -1.44 2.19
CA ASP A 61 -11.51 -0.27 2.66
C ASP A 61 -11.34 0.82 1.56
N LEU A 62 -12.02 0.65 0.41
CA LEU A 62 -11.94 1.52 -0.78
C LEU A 62 -13.19 2.40 -1.00
N GLU A 63 -14.15 2.41 -0.06
CA GLU A 63 -15.34 3.27 -0.09
C GLU A 63 -15.10 4.70 0.40
#